data_AF-A0A954M106-F1
#
_entry.id   AF-A0A954M106-F1
#
_cell.length_a   1.000
_cell.length_b   1.000
_cell.length_c   1.000
_cell.angle_alpha   90.00
_cell.angle_beta   90.00
_cell.angle_gamma   90.00
#
_symmetry.space_group_name_H-M   'P 1'
#
loop_
_entity.id
_entity.type
_entity.pdbx_description
1 polymer ?
#
loop_
_entity_poly.entity_id
_entity_poly.type
_entity_poly.pdbx_seq_one_letter_code
_entity_poly.pdbx_strand_id
1 'polypeptide(L)' 'AAVQQLGFADQVSHVSTGGGASLEMLEGKAFEAVDLLDDA' A
#
# COMPACT_ATOMS: atom_id res chain seq x y z
N ALA A 1 -1.92 12.32 2.49
CA ALA A 1 -2.23 13.64 3.10
C ALA A 1 -1.01 14.56 3.08
N ALA A 2 0.04 14.31 3.86
CA ALA A 2 1.21 15.21 3.95
C ALA A 2 1.94 15.39 2.60
N VAL A 3 2.23 14.31 1.87
CA VAL A 3 2.96 14.37 0.59
C VAL A 3 2.22 15.19 -0.48
N GLN A 4 0.88 15.18 -0.44
CA GLN A 4 0.05 15.99 -1.34
C GLN A 4 0.04 17.46 -0.91
N GLN A 5 -0.12 17.74 0.40
CA GLN A 5 -0.11 19.11 0.94
C GLN A 5 1.23 19.82 0.70
N LEU A 6 2.33 19.07 0.73
CA LEU A 6 3.67 19.58 0.48
C LEU A 6 4.05 19.62 -1.01
N GLY A 7 3.17 19.16 -1.92
CA GLY A 7 3.42 19.19 -3.36
C GLY A 7 4.45 18.19 -3.88
N PHE A 8 4.74 17.13 -3.12
CA PHE A 8 5.73 16.11 -3.48
C PHE A 8 5.13 14.83 -4.09
N ALA A 9 3.81 14.79 -4.32
CA ALA A 9 3.13 13.59 -4.80
C ALA A 9 3.67 13.05 -6.13
N ASP A 10 4.08 13.94 -7.05
CA ASP A 10 4.63 13.54 -8.36
C ASP A 10 6.11 13.12 -8.30
N GLN A 11 6.76 13.30 -7.15
CA GLN A 11 8.18 12.94 -6.94
C GLN A 11 8.35 11.54 -6.34
N VAL A 12 7.25 10.84 -6.06
CA VAL A 12 7.27 9.47 -5.54
C VAL A 12 6.69 8.51 -6.58
N SER A 13 7.29 7.34 -6.73
CA SER A 13 6.88 6.38 -7.77
C SER A 13 5.52 5.73 -7.51
N HIS A 14 5.11 5.65 -6.24
CA HIS A 14 3.85 5.06 -5.84
C HIS A 14 3.39 5.63 -4.49
N VAL A 15 2.11 5.98 -4.39
CA VAL A 15 1.46 6.37 -3.14
C VAL A 15 0.42 5.30 -2.82
N SER A 16 0.72 4.42 -1.86
CA SER A 16 -0.27 3.46 -1.40
C SER A 16 -1.41 4.16 -0.65
N THR A 17 -2.64 3.73 -0.92
CA THR A 17 -3.85 4.13 -0.20
C THR A 17 -4.39 3.04 0.73
N GLY A 18 -3.66 1.92 0.87
CA GLY A 18 -4.10 0.77 1.68
C GLY A 18 -4.06 0.99 3.19
N GLY A 19 -3.49 2.10 3.67
CA GLY A 19 -3.47 2.46 5.09
C GLY A 19 -2.84 1.35 5.95
N GLY A 20 -3.62 0.79 6.89
CA GLY A 20 -3.17 -0.30 7.76
C GLY A 20 -2.84 -1.59 7.01
N ALA A 21 -3.57 -1.92 5.94
CA ALA A 21 -3.28 -3.10 5.13
C ALA A 21 -1.89 -3.02 4.49
N SER A 22 -1.47 -1.83 4.05
CA SER A 22 -0.11 -1.65 3.53
C SER A 22 0.97 -1.81 4.61
N LEU A 23 0.68 -1.46 5.86
CA LEU A 23 1.61 -1.68 6.97
C LEU A 23 1.72 -3.17 7.29
N GLU A 24 0.61 -3.88 7.39
CA GLU A 24 0.58 -5.32 7.63
C GLU A 24 1.26 -6.13 6.53
N MET A 25 1.14 -5.69 5.27
CA MET A 25 1.87 -6.28 4.14
C MET A 25 3.38 -6.07 4.27
N LEU A 26 3.83 -4.88 4.69
CA LEU A 26 5.25 -4.60 4.94
C LEU A 26 5.79 -5.34 6.18
N GLU A 27 4.93 -5.69 7.13
CA GLU A 27 5.24 -6.57 8.26
C GLU A 27 5.40 -8.05 7.85
N GLY A 28 5.07 -8.40 6.60
CA GLY A 28 5.16 -9.76 6.07
C GLY A 28 4.01 -10.67 6.49
N LYS A 29 2.87 -10.11 6.92
CA LYS A 29 1.66 -10.88 7.22
C LYS A 29 1.05 -11.38 5.90
N ALA A 30 0.52 -12.60 5.92
CA ALA A 30 -0.25 -13.15 4.80
C ALA A 30 -1.64 -12.49 4.73
N PHE A 31 -2.14 -12.30 3.51
CA PHE A 31 -3.44 -11.71 3.25
C PHE A 31 -4.28 -12.76 2.54
N GLU A 32 -5.25 -13.34 3.25
CA GLU A 32 -6.14 -14.36 2.64
C GLU A 32 -6.78 -13.87 1.35
N ALA A 33 -7.15 -12.58 1.29
CA ALA A 33 -7.73 -11.98 0.10
C ALA A 33 -6.74 -11.84 -1.08
N VAL A 34 -5.44 -11.73 -0.83
CA VAL A 34 -4.40 -11.70 -1.88
C VAL A 34 -4.06 -13.13 -2.29
N ASP A 35 -3.90 -14.03 -1.33
CA ASP A 35 -3.60 -15.45 -1.59
C ASP A 35 -4.69 -16.10 -2.46
N LEU A 36 -5.97 -15.79 -2.19
CA LEU A 36 -7.10 -16.24 -3.01
C LEU A 36 -7.04 -15.77 -4.48
N LEU A 37 -6.37 -14.65 -4.75
CA LEU A 37 -6.22 -14.10 -6.11
C LEU A 37 -5.01 -14.68 -6.84
N ASP A 38 -3.96 -15.07 -6.11
CA ASP A 38 -2.76 -15.66 -6.69
C ASP A 38 -3.03 -17.08 -7.26
N ASP A 39 -4.02 -17.78 -6.71
CA ASP A 39 -4.46 -19.12 -7.15
C ASP A 39 -5.56 -19.10 -8.25
N ALA A 40 -6.00 -17.92 -8.68
CA ALA A 40 -7.09 -17.73 -9.66
C ALA A 40 -6.60 -17.62 -11.11
#